data_AF-A0A355YND7-F1
#
_entry.id   AF-A0A355YND7-F1
#
_cell.length_a   1.000
_cell.length_b   1.000
_cell.length_c   1.000
_cell.angle_alpha   90.00
_cell.angle_beta   90.00
_cell.angle_gamma   90.00
#
_symmetry.space_group_name_H-M   'P 1'
#
loop_
_entity.id
_entity.type
_entity.pdbx_description
1 polymer ?
#
loop_
_entity_poly.entity_id
_entity_poly.type
_entity_poly.pdbx_seq_one_letter_code
_entity_poly.pdbx_strand_id
1 'polypeptide(L)' 'MNPVATLYMENGKSVVIELLPESAPNTVNSFIYAAQKGYMDHHAIE' A
#
# COMPACT_ATOMS: atom_id res chain seq x y z
N MET A 1 7.27 -7.74 13.41
CA MET A 1 6.61 -8.20 12.17
C MET A 1 6.23 -6.96 11.38
N ASN A 2 6.60 -6.91 10.11
CA ASN A 2 6.35 -5.75 9.26
C ASN A 2 4.92 -5.74 8.72
N PRO A 3 4.33 -4.57 8.48
CA PRO A 3 3.04 -4.47 7.80
C PRO A 3 3.13 -4.99 6.37
N VAL A 4 2.04 -5.60 5.89
CA VAL A 4 1.91 -6.09 4.52
C VAL A 4 0.68 -5.44 3.91
N ALA A 5 0.82 -4.97 2.68
CA ALA A 5 -0.28 -4.41 1.90
C ALA A 5 -0.50 -5.23 0.62
N THR A 6 -1.75 -5.33 0.20
CA THR A 6 -2.14 -5.99 -1.05
C THR A 6 -2.79 -4.96 -1.95
N LEU A 7 -2.26 -4.81 -3.16
CA LEU A 7 -2.88 -4.03 -4.22
C LEU A 7 -3.72 -4.98 -5.07
N TYR A 8 -5.01 -4.69 -5.21
CA TYR A 8 -5.93 -5.43 -6.06
C TYR A 8 -6.09 -4.69 -7.39
N MET A 9 -5.82 -5.38 -8.49
CA MET A 9 -5.96 -4.83 -9.83
C MET A 9 -7.32 -5.20 -10.44
N GLU A 10 -7.83 -4.38 -11.36
CA GLU A 10 -9.10 -4.60 -12.05
C GLU A 10 -9.14 -5.92 -12.83
N ASN A 11 -7.99 -6.37 -13.36
CA ASN A 11 -7.87 -7.65 -14.05
C ASN A 11 -7.88 -8.88 -13.11
N GLY A 12 -8.19 -8.70 -11.82
CA GLY A 12 -8.28 -9.75 -10.80
C GLY A 12 -6.93 -10.24 -10.26
N LYS A 13 -5.80 -9.69 -10.72
CA LYS A 13 -4.47 -9.98 -10.16
C LYS A 13 -4.22 -9.15 -8.90
N SER A 14 -3.26 -9.57 -8.09
CA SER A 14 -2.82 -8.82 -6.91
C SER A 14 -1.30 -8.71 -6.83
N VAL A 15 -0.84 -7.63 -6.19
CA VAL A 15 0.55 -7.43 -5.79
C VAL A 15 0.60 -7.36 -4.27
N VAL A 16 1.47 -8.15 -3.65
CA VAL A 16 1.69 -8.12 -2.20
C VAL A 16 3.02 -7.44 -1.93
N ILE A 17 3.01 -6.43 -1.07
CA ILE A 17 4.21 -5.68 -0.68
C ILE A 17 4.40 -5.71 0.83
N GLU A 18 5.63 -5.95 1.26
CA GLU A 18 6.05 -5.76 2.65
C GLU A 18 6.54 -4.32 2.85
N LEU A 19 6.09 -3.68 3.92
CA LEU A 19 6.47 -2.31 4.27
C LEU A 19 7.56 -2.33 5.33
N LEU A 20 8.60 -1.51 5.17
CA LEU A 20 9.78 -1.50 6.05
C LEU A 20 9.79 -0.25 6.95
N PRO A 21 9.05 -0.22 8.08
CA PRO A 21 8.98 0.95 8.96
C PRO A 21 10.32 1.25 9.63
N GLU A 22 11.18 0.25 9.86
CA GLU A 22 12.51 0.48 10.41
C GLU A 22 13.39 1.32 9.47
N SER A 23 13.22 1.15 8.15
CA SER A 23 13.98 1.90 7.14
C SER A 23 13.35 3.26 6.81
N ALA A 24 12.02 3.35 6.80
CA ALA A 24 11.30 4.57 6.41
C ALA A 24 9.98 4.75 7.18
N PRO A 25 10.01 5.10 8.47
CA PRO A 25 8.82 5.07 9.33
C PRO A 25 7.72 6.03 8.87
N ASN A 26 8.09 7.24 8.47
CA ASN A 26 7.11 8.25 8.02
C ASN A 26 6.46 7.86 6.69
N THR A 27 7.24 7.35 5.74
CA THR A 27 6.71 6.90 4.45
C THR A 27 5.72 5.75 4.62
N VAL A 28 6.06 4.77 5.47
CA VAL A 28 5.16 3.66 5.79
C VAL A 28 3.86 4.16 6.43
N ASN A 29 3.95 5.07 7.39
CA ASN A 29 2.76 5.64 8.03
C ASN A 29 1.90 6.44 7.05
N SER A 30 2.50 7.27 6.20
CA SER A 30 1.78 8.03 5.17
C SER A 30 1.10 7.12 4.15
N PHE A 31 1.78 6.05 3.73
CA PHE A 31 1.21 5.05 2.83
C PHE A 31 -0.01 4.36 3.44
N ILE A 32 0.12 3.84 4.67
CA ILE A 32 -0.99 3.18 5.38
C ILE A 32 -2.17 4.13 5.58
N TYR A 33 -1.90 5.38 5.95
CA TYR A 33 -2.94 6.39 6.11
C TYR A 33 -3.70 6.63 4.80
N ALA A 34 -2.99 6.85 3.69
CA ALA A 34 -3.62 7.07 2.39
C ALA A 34 -4.46 5.85 1.94
N ALA A 35 -3.93 4.64 2.14
CA ALA A 35 -4.65 3.40 1.84
C ALA A 35 -5.92 3.23 2.69
N GLN A 36 -5.85 3.49 4.00
CA GLN A 36 -7.01 3.42 4.89
C GLN A 36 -8.10 4.46 4.56
N LYS A 37 -7.72 5.56 3.92
CA LYS A 37 -8.65 6.59 3.44
C LYS A 37 -9.18 6.33 2.03
N GLY A 38 -8.73 5.26 1.37
CA GLY A 38 -9.12 4.93 0.00
C GLY A 38 -8.58 5.91 -1.05
N TYR A 39 -7.53 6.68 -0.74
CA TYR A 39 -7.02 7.71 -1.66
C TYR A 39 -6.38 7.15 -2.92
N MET A 40 -6.01 5.87 -2.90
CA MET A 40 -5.44 5.15 -4.05
C MET A 40 -6.47 4.26 -4.76
N ASP A 41 -7.71 4.22 -4.26
CA ASP A 41 -8.75 3.37 -4.83
C ASP A 41 -9.11 3.86 -6.24
N HIS A 42 -9.28 2.92 -7.17
CA HIS A 42 -9.58 3.20 -8.58
C HIS A 42 -8.54 4.08 -9.30
N HIS A 43 -7.35 4.24 -8.74
CA HIS A 43 -6.26 4.94 -9.40
C HIS A 43 -5.45 3.96 -10.27
N ALA A 44 -5.08 4.40 -11.47
CA ALA A 44 -4.16 3.65 -12.30
C ALA A 44 -2.78 3.59 -11.61
N ILE A 45 -2.09 2.48 -11.76
CA ILE A 45 -0.67 2.40 -11.39
C ILE A 45 0.11 3.03 -12.53
N GLU A 46 0.74 4.17 -12.27
CA GLU A 46 1.61 4.90 -13.21
C GLU A 46 3.08 4.46 -13.10
#